data_AF-A0A556UB14-F1
#
_entry.id   AF-A0A556UB14-F1
#
_cell.length_a   1.000
_cell.length_b   1.000
_cell.length_c   1.000
_cell.angle_alpha   90.00
_cell.angle_beta   90.00
_cell.angle_gamma   90.00
#
_symmetry.space_group_name_H-M   'P 1'
#
loop_
_entity.id
_entity.type
_entity.pdbx_description
1 polymer ?
#
loop_
_entity_poly.entity_id
_entity_poly.type
_entity_poly.pdbx_seq_one_letter_code
_entity_poly.pdbx_strand_id
1 'polypeptide(L)'
;MEKKIFEIKIGDILTSRTDIDLIKKNNQQIWVMNHIFINPTNHDEHEISLLMEKVINFIKQSGISIWVLDPIAIEYFKKHPELNNIWAEQPFSI
;
A
#
# COMPACT_ATOMS: atom_id res chain seq x y z
N MET A 1 9.74 -14.30 6.81
CA MET A 1 8.66 -13.40 6.37
C MET A 1 9.34 -12.26 5.66
N GLU A 2 9.12 -12.12 4.35
CA GLU A 2 9.71 -11.04 3.57
C GLU A 2 8.90 -9.76 3.79
N LYS A 3 9.57 -8.62 3.95
CA LYS A 3 8.94 -7.32 4.21
C LYS A 3 9.54 -6.28 3.28
N LYS A 4 8.71 -5.36 2.78
CA LYS A 4 9.15 -4.16 2.06
C LYS A 4 8.61 -2.92 2.75
N ILE A 5 9.46 -1.90 2.81
CA ILE A 5 9.16 -0.64 3.47
C ILE A 5 9.21 0.46 2.41
N PHE A 6 8.23 1.34 2.43
CA PHE A 6 8.13 2.50 1.57
C PHE A 6 8.04 3.74 2.43
N GLU A 7 8.90 4.71 2.16
CA GLU A 7 8.97 5.97 2.91
C GLU A 7 9.03 7.15 1.95
N ILE A 8 8.45 8.27 2.38
CA ILE A 8 8.65 9.59 1.82
C ILE A 8 9.21 10.49 2.92
N LYS A 9 10.22 11.28 2.56
CA LYS A 9 10.89 12.22 3.46
C LYS A 9 11.05 13.56 2.76
N ILE A 10 10.92 14.63 3.54
CA ILE A 10 11.30 15.99 3.15
C ILE A 10 12.44 16.42 4.06
N GLY A 11 13.65 16.51 3.50
CA GLY A 11 14.87 16.56 4.32
C GLY A 11 14.96 15.32 5.22
N ASP A 12 15.12 15.53 6.53
CA ASP A 12 15.21 14.45 7.52
C ASP A 12 13.85 14.08 8.14
N ILE A 13 12.76 14.73 7.74
CA ILE A 13 11.42 14.50 8.30
C ILE A 13 10.73 13.37 7.53
N LEU A 14 10.31 12.33 8.25
CA LEU A 14 9.40 11.30 7.71
C LEU A 14 7.99 11.89 7.58
N THR A 15 7.51 11.96 6.36
CA THR A 15 6.22 12.57 6.02
C THR A 15 5.15 11.50 5.76
N SER A 16 5.53 10.35 5.19
CA SER A 16 4.65 9.18 5.10
C SER A 16 5.43 7.87 5.02
N ARG A 17 4.77 6.79 5.44
CA ARG A 17 5.34 5.45 5.46
C ARG A 17 4.27 4.37 5.34
N THR A 18 4.60 3.30 4.67
CA THR A 18 3.89 2.03 4.79
C THR A 18 4.87 0.87 4.69
N ASP A 19 4.44 -0.29 5.14
CA ASP A 19 5.14 -1.53 4.91
C ASP A 19 4.17 -2.61 4.50
N ILE A 20 4.71 -3.56 3.73
CA ILE A 20 3.98 -4.74 3.28
C ILE A 20 4.75 -5.99 3.64
N ASP A 21 4.00 -7.00 4.09
CA ASP A 21 4.53 -8.31 4.46
C ASP A 21 4.09 -9.36 3.44
N LEU A 22 5.02 -10.20 2.99
CA LEU A 22 4.72 -11.34 2.13
C LEU A 22 4.27 -12.50 3.01
N ILE A 23 3.03 -12.94 2.81
CA ILE A 23 2.46 -14.09 3.49
C ILE A 23 2.16 -15.21 2.50
N LYS A 24 2.07 -16.44 3.01
CA LYS A 24 1.56 -17.59 2.27
C LYS A 24 0.15 -17.91 2.78
N LYS A 25 -0.85 -17.84 1.91
CA LYS A 25 -2.25 -18.18 2.19
C LYS A 25 -2.74 -19.19 1.16
N ASN A 26 -3.22 -20.35 1.60
CA ASN A 26 -3.75 -21.41 0.72
C ASN A 26 -2.82 -21.76 -0.48
N ASN A 27 -1.51 -21.90 -0.23
CA ASN A 27 -0.47 -22.11 -1.24
C ASN A 27 -0.22 -20.96 -2.24
N GLN A 28 -0.86 -19.81 -2.08
CA GLN A 28 -0.57 -18.59 -2.83
C GLN A 28 0.23 -17.61 -1.97
N GLN A 29 1.12 -16.86 -2.61
CA GLN A 29 1.79 -15.73 -1.96
C GLN A 29 0.97 -14.47 -2.19
N ILE A 30 0.85 -13.63 -1.15
CA ILE A 30 0.10 -12.37 -1.20
C ILE A 30 0.88 -11.34 -0.37
N TRP A 31 0.98 -10.11 -0.88
CA TRP A 31 1.47 -8.97 -0.11
C TRP A 31 0.36 -8.42 0.76
N VAL A 32 0.62 -8.12 2.03
CA VAL A 32 -0.38 -7.54 2.94
C VAL A 32 0.06 -6.14 3.35
N MET A 33 -0.79 -5.15 3.12
CA MET A 33 -0.62 -3.79 3.61
C MET A 33 -1.53 -3.55 4.81
N ASN A 34 -0.94 -3.54 6.00
CA ASN A 34 -1.68 -3.40 7.25
C ASN A 34 -1.85 -1.95 7.70
N HIS A 35 -0.88 -1.08 7.40
CA HIS A 35 -0.87 0.27 7.93
C HIS A 35 -0.22 1.29 6.98
N ILE A 36 -0.86 2.45 6.83
CA ILE A 36 -0.29 3.68 6.30
C ILE A 36 -0.15 4.70 7.43
N PHE A 37 1.06 5.21 7.58
CA PHE A 37 1.38 6.39 8.37
C PHE A 37 1.45 7.63 7.46
N ILE A 38 0.76 8.70 7.88
CA ILE A 38 0.92 10.05 7.33
C ILE A 38 1.25 10.97 8.50
N ASN A 39 2.26 11.83 8.34
CA ASN A 39 2.62 12.80 9.34
C ASN A 39 1.52 13.88 9.44
N PRO A 40 0.91 14.09 10.61
CA PRO A 40 -0.22 15.01 10.74
C PRO A 40 0.13 16.48 10.55
N THR A 41 1.42 16.84 10.66
CA THR A 41 1.90 18.23 10.66
C THR A 41 2.68 18.61 9.41
N ASN A 42 3.41 17.65 8.85
CA ASN A 42 4.31 17.87 7.73
C ASN A 42 3.98 16.82 6.65
N HIS A 43 2.90 17.06 5.90
CA HIS A 43 2.55 16.27 4.72
C HIS A 43 1.99 17.18 3.62
N ASP A 44 2.11 16.70 2.38
CA ASP A 44 1.45 17.31 1.22
C ASP A 44 0.14 16.56 0.93
N GLU A 45 -0.88 17.25 0.40
CA GLU A 45 -2.16 16.62 0.06
C GLU A 45 -2.00 15.48 -0.97
N HIS A 46 -0.97 15.53 -1.82
CA HIS A 46 -0.66 14.51 -2.82
C HIS A 46 0.28 13.41 -2.32
N GLU A 47 0.71 13.47 -1.07
CA GLU A 47 1.71 12.55 -0.53
C GLU A 47 1.27 11.08 -0.61
N ILE A 48 -0.02 10.80 -0.38
CA ILE A 48 -0.54 9.45 -0.53
C ILE A 48 -0.38 8.93 -1.95
N SER A 49 -0.56 9.77 -2.97
CA SER A 49 -0.37 9.34 -4.35
C SER A 49 1.08 8.95 -4.62
N LEU A 50 2.04 9.71 -4.10
CA LEU A 50 3.47 9.40 -4.23
C LEU A 50 3.85 8.11 -3.49
N LEU A 51 3.30 7.90 -2.29
CA LEU A 51 3.59 6.69 -1.51
C LEU A 51 3.01 5.46 -2.22
N MET A 52 1.76 5.58 -2.67
CA MET A 52 1.06 4.52 -3.39
C MET A 52 1.71 4.20 -4.73
N GLU A 53 2.23 5.19 -5.47
CA GLU A 53 2.97 4.94 -6.70
C GLU A 53 4.16 4.00 -6.46
N LYS A 54 4.95 4.23 -5.40
CA LYS A 54 6.07 3.35 -5.04
C LYS A 54 5.62 1.93 -4.75
N VAL A 55 4.54 1.78 -3.97
CA VAL A 55 3.96 0.47 -3.65
C VAL A 55 3.47 -0.23 -4.91
N ILE A 56 2.66 0.44 -5.72
CA ILE A 56 2.02 -0.11 -6.92
C ILE A 56 3.08 -0.56 -7.93
N ASN A 57 4.14 0.25 -8.12
CA ASN A 57 5.25 -0.11 -8.99
C ASN A 57 5.94 -1.40 -8.51
N PHE A 58 6.18 -1.52 -7.21
CA PHE A 58 6.73 -2.75 -6.64
C PHE A 58 5.79 -3.95 -6.82
N ILE A 59 4.50 -3.79 -6.54
CA ILE A 59 3.50 -4.86 -6.68
C ILE A 59 3.44 -5.36 -8.12
N LYS A 60 3.36 -4.45 -9.10
CA LYS A 60 3.38 -4.80 -10.53
C LYS A 60 4.67 -5.53 -10.93
N GLN A 61 5.83 -5.12 -10.43
CA GLN A 61 7.10 -5.78 -10.69
C GLN A 61 7.19 -7.17 -10.05
N SER A 62 6.60 -7.35 -8.87
CA SER A 62 6.63 -8.63 -8.15
C SER A 62 5.75 -9.71 -8.80
N GLY A 63 4.73 -9.31 -9.56
CA GLY A 63 3.72 -10.22 -10.12
C GLY A 63 2.79 -10.85 -9.06
N ILE A 64 2.88 -10.43 -7.80
CA ILE A 64 2.10 -10.93 -6.67
C ILE A 64 1.09 -9.85 -6.27
N SER A 65 -0.18 -10.23 -6.10
CA SER A 65 -1.25 -9.32 -5.70
C SER A 65 -1.09 -8.82 -4.25
N ILE A 66 -1.77 -7.71 -3.96
CA ILE A 66 -1.75 -7.06 -2.64
C ILE A 66 -3.13 -7.08 -1.99
N TRP A 67 -3.19 -7.55 -0.75
CA TRP A 67 -4.32 -7.44 0.14
C TRP A 67 -4.18 -6.17 0.98
N VAL A 68 -5.08 -5.24 0.73
CA VAL A 68 -5.05 -3.88 1.29
C VAL A 68 -6.02 -3.82 2.47
N LEU A 69 -5.50 -3.61 3.68
CA LEU A 69 -6.27 -3.64 4.93
C LEU A 69 -6.36 -2.27 5.62
N ASP A 70 -5.41 -1.37 5.37
CA ASP A 70 -5.46 -0.02 5.92
C ASP A 70 -6.61 0.80 5.28
N PRO A 71 -7.46 1.50 6.06
CA PRO A 71 -8.57 2.28 5.53
C PRO A 71 -8.17 3.37 4.52
N ILE A 72 -7.03 4.05 4.72
CA ILE A 72 -6.55 5.09 3.81
C ILE A 72 -6.23 4.45 2.45
N ALA A 73 -5.57 3.30 2.48
CA ALA A 73 -5.23 2.54 1.29
C ALA A 73 -6.47 1.98 0.59
N ILE A 74 -7.46 1.47 1.33
CA ILE A 74 -8.73 0.99 0.78
C ILE A 74 -9.45 2.12 0.02
N GLU A 75 -9.56 3.31 0.63
CA GLU A 75 -10.18 4.46 -0.02
C GLU A 75 -9.39 4.94 -1.25
N TYR A 76 -8.06 4.82 -1.23
CA TYR A 76 -7.24 5.05 -2.41
C TYR A 76 -7.59 4.04 -3.52
N PHE A 77 -7.53 2.74 -3.26
CA PHE A 77 -7.84 1.71 -4.26
C PHE A 77 -9.24 1.83 -4.85
N LYS A 78 -10.26 2.20 -4.06
CA LYS A 78 -11.62 2.47 -4.56
C LYS A 78 -11.69 3.59 -5.60
N LYS A 79 -10.83 4.61 -5.48
CA LYS A 79 -10.75 5.74 -6.42
C LYS A 79 -9.94 5.41 -7.68
N HIS A 80 -9.27 4.27 -7.71
CA HIS A 80 -8.35 3.86 -8.77
C HIS A 80 -8.73 2.48 -9.36
N PRO A 81 -9.81 2.39 -10.18
CA PRO A 81 -10.30 1.14 -10.75
C PRO A 81 -9.27 0.35 -11.56
N GLU A 82 -8.25 1.03 -12.11
CA GLU A 82 -7.13 0.43 -12.81
C GLU A 82 -6.27 -0.50 -11.94
N LEU A 83 -6.41 -0.43 -10.60
CA LEU A 83 -5.70 -1.28 -9.64
C LEU A 83 -6.47 -2.55 -9.27
N ASN A 84 -7.70 -2.74 -9.77
CA ASN A 84 -8.53 -3.90 -9.45
C ASN A 84 -7.87 -5.24 -9.77
N ASN A 85 -6.99 -5.29 -10.77
CA ASN A 85 -6.28 -6.51 -11.16
C ASN A 85 -5.16 -6.93 -10.19
N ILE A 86 -4.64 -5.99 -9.39
CA ILE A 86 -3.61 -6.27 -8.39
C ILE A 86 -4.17 -6.32 -6.96
N TRP A 87 -5.41 -5.90 -6.77
CA TRP A 87 -6.08 -5.89 -5.45
C TRP A 87 -6.64 -7.27 -5.11
N ALA A 88 -5.95 -7.99 -4.22
CA ALA A 88 -6.43 -9.24 -3.66
C ALA A 88 -7.53 -8.99 -2.62
N GLU A 89 -8.53 -9.88 -2.60
CA GLU A 89 -9.50 -10.00 -1.51
C GLU A 89 -10.10 -8.65 -1.08
N GLN A 90 -10.72 -7.95 -2.03
CA GLN A 90 -11.37 -6.67 -1.78
C GLN A 90 -12.26 -6.79 -0.53
N PRO A 91 -12.14 -5.87 0.44
CA PRO A 91 -12.95 -5.93 1.65
C PRO A 91 -14.42 -5.98 1.26
N PHE A 92 -15.13 -6.98 1.77
CA PHE A 92 -16.55 -7.18 1.47
C PHE A 92 -17.29 -5.86 1.68
N SER A 93 -17.98 -5.39 0.63
CA SER A 93 -19.02 -4.38 0.77
C SER A 93 -20.09 -4.98 1.67
N ILE A 94 -20.12 -4.53 2.92
CA ILE A 94 -21.25 -4.74 3.83
C ILE A 94 -22.38 -3.81 3.40
#